data_AF-A0A1G7QVA5-F1
#
_entry.id   AF-A0A1G7QVA5-F1
#
_cell.length_a   1.000
_cell.length_b   1.000
_cell.length_c   1.000
_cell.angle_alpha   90.00
_cell.angle_beta   90.00
_cell.angle_gamma   90.00
#
_symmetry.space_group_name_H-M   'P 1'
#
loop_
_entity.id
_entity.type
_entity.pdbx_description
1 polymer ?
#
loop_
_entity_poly.entity_id
_entity_poly.type
_entity_poly.pdbx_seq_one_letter_code
_entity_poly.pdbx_strand_id
1 'polypeptide(L)'
;MGGRVGERAGTVLKFALSRIFKQTLKGAMRFELKEGRAQAKAPPVPAGEIIVHRTDGEALPMRGRRTRPEPVDARLARVLGALVPPGAAPVSAIGFDAQLTAMAEASKAALAADLTCYGAWCADDGCSPFPADPEALVRYLRHLDTNGSSPATLARRLASLATAHRLMGLADHAELPTRHAMVRAALKGVRRRKGAAPRQAAPLRFGAALDPHAGKGVTLSAMLTACGTDLQGLRDAALLSLGYDAGLRVSELVAVEERHIDPQPDGTATLFIPSSKTDQEGQGAWAWLSADTMRRVGLWLQAGGITSGPMFRRVGVDRRRARAEAAPLAYAAIPGHTRQWREKLAGQPAQSARITYTVGTTALSRQGVCLIYRRVALAAWDAGLVDLPASDIAEAVRGLSTHSLRVGLTQDLFAAGEDGVGIAQALRWTSPATALRYGRKLAVRSNVAARVLSRVRG
;
A
#
# COMPACT_ATOMS: atom_id res chain seq x y z
N MET A 1 17.57 29.73 -23.61
CA MET A 1 18.44 28.63 -23.14
C MET A 1 17.57 27.51 -22.58
N GLY A 2 17.14 26.60 -23.45
CA GLY A 2 16.30 25.45 -23.10
C GLY A 2 16.87 24.22 -23.77
N GLY A 3 16.94 23.12 -23.02
CA GLY A 3 17.38 21.82 -23.53
C GLY A 3 18.49 21.21 -22.69
N ARG A 4 18.12 20.44 -21.67
CA ARG A 4 18.90 19.29 -21.11
C ARG A 4 18.23 18.59 -19.91
N VAL A 5 16.90 18.50 -19.87
CA VAL A 5 16.20 17.76 -18.79
C VAL A 5 15.35 16.56 -19.30
N GLY A 6 15.12 16.46 -20.62
CA GLY A 6 14.31 15.36 -21.21
C GLY A 6 15.05 14.03 -21.46
N GLU A 7 16.38 14.02 -21.51
CA GLU A 7 17.14 12.89 -22.06
C GLU A 7 17.50 11.79 -21.03
N ARG A 8 17.49 12.12 -19.74
CA ARG A 8 17.85 11.17 -18.68
C ARG A 8 16.69 10.28 -18.22
N ALA A 9 15.44 10.69 -18.43
CA ALA A 9 14.26 9.88 -18.10
C ALA A 9 13.93 8.83 -19.19
N GLY A 10 14.17 9.13 -20.47
CA GLY A 10 13.95 8.19 -21.58
C GLY A 10 14.96 7.03 -21.63
N THR A 11 16.17 7.25 -21.10
CA THR A 11 17.26 6.25 -21.15
C THR A 11 17.09 5.14 -20.10
N VAL A 12 16.53 5.46 -18.92
CA VAL A 12 16.30 4.47 -17.85
C VAL A 12 15.12 3.55 -18.17
N LEU A 13 14.08 4.06 -18.86
CA LEU A 13 12.92 3.25 -19.27
C LEU A 13 13.23 2.34 -20.47
N LYS A 14 14.06 2.80 -21.42
CA LYS A 14 14.56 1.96 -22.53
C LYS A 14 15.46 0.82 -22.04
N PHE A 15 16.25 1.02 -20.97
CA PHE A 15 17.08 -0.03 -20.40
C PHE A 15 16.30 -1.11 -19.65
N ALA A 16 15.18 -0.76 -18.99
CA ALA A 16 14.33 -1.72 -18.29
C ALA A 16 13.53 -2.61 -19.26
N LEU A 17 12.98 -2.03 -20.33
CA LEU A 17 12.21 -2.76 -21.35
C LEU A 17 13.10 -3.64 -22.25
N SER A 18 14.33 -3.20 -22.59
CA SER A 18 15.32 -4.00 -23.33
C SER A 18 15.76 -5.26 -22.56
N ARG A 19 15.85 -5.18 -21.23
CA ARG A 19 16.25 -6.32 -20.39
C ARG A 19 15.17 -7.41 -20.32
N ILE A 20 13.91 -7.00 -20.35
CA ILE A 20 12.76 -7.92 -20.37
C ILE A 20 12.61 -8.53 -21.78
N PHE A 21 12.77 -7.74 -22.85
CA PHE A 21 12.66 -8.23 -24.23
C PHE A 21 13.79 -9.18 -24.65
N LYS A 22 15.03 -8.95 -24.18
CA LYS A 22 16.16 -9.88 -24.40
C LYS A 22 16.07 -11.18 -23.61
N GLN A 23 15.23 -11.23 -22.56
CA GLN A 23 14.99 -12.45 -21.80
C GLN A 23 13.98 -13.38 -22.48
N THR A 24 13.04 -12.82 -23.25
CA THR A 24 12.01 -13.58 -23.97
C THR A 24 12.50 -14.10 -25.33
N LEU A 25 13.43 -13.42 -26.01
CA LEU A 25 13.94 -13.85 -27.33
C LEU A 25 15.09 -14.87 -27.29
N LYS A 26 15.72 -15.11 -26.14
CA LYS A 26 16.75 -16.16 -26.00
C LYS A 26 16.19 -17.58 -25.94
N GLY A 27 14.86 -17.74 -25.92
CA GLY A 27 14.17 -19.02 -25.95
C GLY A 27 13.81 -19.55 -27.34
N ALA A 28 13.97 -18.74 -28.40
CA ALA A 28 13.52 -19.10 -29.75
C ALA A 28 14.58 -18.74 -30.80
N MET A 29 15.66 -19.53 -30.86
CA MET A 29 16.49 -19.78 -32.06
C MET A 29 17.75 -20.53 -31.63
N ARG A 30 17.75 -21.86 -31.79
CA ARG A 30 18.94 -22.68 -32.05
C ARG A 30 18.48 -23.94 -32.79
N PHE A 31 18.41 -23.82 -34.11
CA PHE A 31 18.48 -24.95 -35.02
C PHE A 31 19.96 -25.23 -35.33
N GLU A 32 20.29 -26.52 -35.26
CA GLU A 32 21.41 -27.30 -35.78
C GLU A 32 22.79 -26.65 -36.03
N LEU A 33 23.79 -27.23 -35.36
CA LEU A 33 25.04 -27.71 -35.99
C LEU A 33 25.60 -28.83 -35.08
N LYS A 34 25.59 -30.06 -35.60
CA LYS A 34 26.22 -31.25 -35.01
C LYS A 34 27.71 -31.19 -35.27
N GLU A 35 28.54 -31.24 -34.23
CA GLU A 35 29.87 -31.85 -34.30
C GLU A 35 30.20 -32.56 -32.98
N GLY A 36 30.70 -33.79 -33.11
CA GLY A 36 30.89 -34.74 -32.03
C GLY A 36 32.05 -34.41 -31.10
N ARG A 37 31.77 -34.38 -29.80
CA ARG A 37 32.72 -34.68 -28.74
C ARG A 37 31.99 -35.46 -27.66
N ALA A 38 32.51 -36.63 -27.31
CA ALA A 38 31.97 -37.50 -26.28
C ALA A 38 31.80 -36.72 -24.96
N GLN A 39 30.54 -36.42 -24.61
CA GLN A 39 30.19 -35.80 -23.34
C GLN A 39 30.10 -36.89 -22.29
N ALA A 40 31.02 -36.85 -21.33
CA ALA A 40 30.84 -37.53 -20.06
C ALA A 40 29.50 -37.05 -19.46
N LYS A 41 28.56 -37.98 -19.30
CA LYS A 41 27.20 -37.76 -18.80
C LYS A 41 27.30 -37.14 -17.40
N ALA A 42 27.00 -35.85 -17.28
CA ALA A 42 26.91 -35.18 -15.99
C ALA A 42 25.92 -35.97 -15.10
N PRO A 43 26.27 -36.22 -13.83
CA PRO A 43 25.40 -36.94 -12.92
C PRO A 43 24.06 -36.21 -12.79
N PRO A 44 22.95 -36.95 -12.69
CA PRO A 44 21.61 -36.37 -12.68
C PRO A 44 21.46 -35.43 -11.48
N VAL A 45 21.04 -34.19 -11.76
CA VAL A 45 20.55 -33.27 -10.72
C VAL A 45 19.42 -34.01 -9.97
N PRO A 46 19.43 -34.07 -8.62
CA PRO A 46 18.36 -34.72 -7.88
C PRO A 46 17.01 -34.09 -8.26
N ALA A 47 16.16 -34.92 -8.86
CA ALA A 47 14.85 -34.53 -9.38
C ALA A 47 13.90 -34.28 -8.20
N GLY A 48 13.87 -33.03 -7.76
CA GLY A 48 12.95 -32.56 -6.71
C GLY A 48 13.17 -31.09 -6.42
N GLU A 49 12.09 -30.33 -6.28
CA GLU A 49 12.12 -28.98 -5.74
C GLU A 49 11.79 -29.05 -4.24
N ILE A 50 12.73 -28.64 -3.39
CA ILE A 50 12.55 -28.66 -1.93
C ILE A 50 11.83 -27.37 -1.53
N ILE A 51 10.64 -27.48 -0.94
CA ILE A 51 9.90 -26.35 -0.37
C ILE A 51 10.09 -26.35 1.15
N VAL A 52 10.60 -25.25 1.70
CA VAL A 52 10.82 -25.08 3.15
C VAL A 52 9.99 -23.92 3.66
N HIS A 53 9.18 -24.14 4.69
CA HIS A 53 8.42 -23.09 5.37
C HIS A 53 9.06 -22.76 6.72
N ARG A 54 9.31 -21.48 6.98
CA ARG A 54 9.80 -20.95 8.26
C ARG A 54 8.80 -19.95 8.83
N THR A 55 8.48 -20.06 10.11
CA THR A 55 7.43 -19.27 10.79
C THR A 55 7.97 -18.34 11.88
N ASP A 56 9.26 -18.45 12.21
CA ASP A 56 9.98 -17.70 13.23
C ASP A 56 10.36 -16.26 12.80
N GLY A 57 10.33 -15.96 11.50
CA GLY A 57 10.68 -14.65 10.94
C GLY A 57 12.17 -14.32 10.92
N GLU A 58 13.03 -15.13 11.54
CA GLU A 58 14.47 -14.88 11.71
C GLU A 58 15.24 -14.82 10.38
N ALA A 59 14.72 -15.46 9.34
CA ALA A 59 15.36 -15.56 8.04
C ALA A 59 14.81 -14.60 6.97
N LEU A 60 13.98 -13.61 7.34
CA LEU A 60 13.46 -12.66 6.37
C LEU A 60 14.62 -11.87 5.72
N PRO A 61 14.67 -11.73 4.38
CA PRO A 61 15.66 -10.89 3.72
C PRO A 61 15.57 -9.47 4.26
N MET A 62 16.57 -9.08 5.06
CA MET A 62 16.73 -7.74 5.58
C MET A 62 17.40 -6.88 4.51
N ARG A 63 16.78 -5.77 4.11
CA ARG A 63 17.53 -4.70 3.45
C ARG A 63 18.56 -4.20 4.47
N GLY A 64 19.82 -4.06 4.05
CA GLY A 64 20.98 -3.82 4.93
C GLY A 64 20.71 -2.85 6.08
N ARG A 65 21.29 -3.20 7.24
CA ARG A 65 21.22 -2.55 8.56
C ARG A 65 20.77 -1.08 8.49
N ARG A 66 19.47 -0.84 8.58
CA ARG A 66 18.95 0.49 8.89
C ARG A 66 19.14 0.72 10.39
N THR A 67 19.67 1.88 10.75
CA THR A 67 19.53 2.44 12.10
C THR A 67 18.11 2.24 12.59
N ARG A 68 17.92 1.93 13.88
CA ARG A 68 16.57 1.84 14.47
C ARG A 68 15.79 3.08 14.04
N PRO A 69 14.58 2.92 13.46
CA PRO A 69 13.81 4.08 13.02
C PRO A 69 13.54 4.99 14.22
N GLU A 70 13.85 6.28 14.06
CA GLU A 70 13.56 7.33 15.05
C GLU A 70 12.06 7.29 15.39
N PRO A 71 11.67 7.23 16.68
CA PRO A 71 10.27 7.34 17.09
C PRO A 71 9.63 8.62 16.53
N VAL A 72 8.34 8.56 16.21
CA VAL A 72 7.65 9.69 15.57
C VAL A 72 7.66 10.93 16.47
N ASP A 73 7.55 10.74 17.78
CA ASP A 73 7.57 11.81 18.79
C ASP A 73 8.93 12.52 18.82
N ALA A 74 10.01 11.74 18.86
CA ALA A 74 11.37 12.28 18.81
C ALA A 74 11.61 13.07 17.52
N ARG A 75 11.13 12.53 16.38
CA ARG A 75 11.22 13.23 15.09
C ARG A 75 10.45 14.54 15.09
N LEU A 76 9.22 14.55 15.62
CA LEU A 76 8.39 15.76 15.68
C LEU A 76 9.00 16.81 16.61
N ALA A 77 9.43 16.42 17.81
CA ALA A 77 10.10 17.29 18.76
C ALA A 77 11.37 17.92 18.17
N ARG A 78 12.20 17.12 17.48
CA ARG A 78 13.40 17.61 16.79
C ARG A 78 13.08 18.62 15.68
N VAL A 79 12.06 18.34 14.86
CA VAL A 79 11.65 19.27 13.79
C VAL A 79 11.07 20.55 14.37
N LEU A 80 10.25 20.48 15.43
CA LEU A 80 9.74 21.66 16.12
C LEU A 80 10.89 22.48 16.71
N GLY A 81 11.81 21.86 17.45
CA GLY A 81 12.96 22.53 18.05
C GLY A 81 13.85 23.24 17.03
N ALA A 82 13.99 22.70 15.82
CA ALA A 82 14.72 23.36 14.73
C ALA A 82 14.00 24.57 14.11
N LEU A 83 12.70 24.74 14.38
CA LEU A 83 11.86 25.80 13.84
C LEU A 83 11.40 26.82 14.90
N VAL A 84 11.74 26.59 16.18
CA VAL A 84 11.47 27.54 17.27
C VAL A 84 12.24 28.84 17.03
N PRO A 85 11.59 30.01 17.09
CA PRO A 85 12.28 31.28 16.90
C PRO A 85 13.29 31.55 18.02
N PRO A 86 14.42 32.23 17.71
CA PRO A 86 15.32 32.72 18.75
C PRO A 86 14.58 33.61 19.75
N GLY A 87 14.78 33.37 21.05
CA GLY A 87 14.14 34.15 22.11
C GLY A 87 12.67 33.81 22.37
N ALA A 88 12.15 32.70 21.83
CA ALA A 88 10.82 32.20 22.19
C ALA A 88 10.70 31.97 23.71
N ALA A 89 9.53 32.32 24.28
CA ALA A 89 9.23 32.01 25.66
C ALA A 89 9.24 30.49 25.91
N PRO A 90 9.57 30.04 27.14
CA PRO A 90 9.50 28.63 27.50
C PRO A 90 8.10 28.05 27.26
N VAL A 91 8.05 26.90 26.59
CA VAL A 91 6.81 26.14 26.39
C VAL A 91 6.57 25.24 27.59
N SER A 92 5.31 25.14 28.04
CA SER A 92 4.93 24.19 29.10
C SER A 92 5.20 22.75 28.66
N ALA A 93 6.14 22.07 29.34
CA ALA A 93 6.44 20.66 29.09
C ALA A 93 5.21 19.76 29.29
N ILE A 94 4.42 20.02 30.35
CA ILE A 94 3.18 19.27 30.64
C ILE A 94 2.16 19.46 29.52
N GLY A 95 1.97 20.70 29.05
CA GLY A 95 1.03 21.00 27.97
C GLY A 95 1.47 20.38 26.64
N PHE A 96 2.77 20.41 26.36
CA PHE A 96 3.36 19.81 25.17
C PHE A 96 3.18 18.28 25.16
N ASP A 97 3.50 17.60 26.27
CA ASP A 97 3.37 16.15 26.40
C ASP A 97 1.90 15.71 26.34
N ALA A 98 1.00 16.47 26.97
CA ALA A 98 -0.44 16.21 26.89
C ALA A 98 -0.95 16.32 25.44
N GLN A 99 -0.54 17.36 24.71
CA GLN A 99 -0.91 17.54 23.30
C GLN A 99 -0.33 16.43 22.40
N LEU A 100 0.93 16.02 22.62
CA LEU A 100 1.52 14.92 21.88
C LEU A 100 0.79 13.61 22.17
N THR A 101 0.52 13.29 23.43
CA THR A 101 -0.17 12.06 23.83
C THR A 101 -1.58 11.97 23.23
N ALA A 102 -2.30 13.09 23.13
CA ALA A 102 -3.62 13.15 22.52
C ALA A 102 -3.62 13.00 20.98
N MET A 103 -2.47 13.13 20.32
CA MET A 103 -2.38 12.98 18.87
C MET A 103 -2.17 11.52 18.45
N ALA A 104 -2.92 11.08 17.45
CA ALA A 104 -2.61 9.83 16.76
C ALA A 104 -1.21 9.87 16.10
N GLU A 105 -0.49 8.75 16.13
CA GLU A 105 0.85 8.59 15.51
C GLU A 105 0.91 9.08 14.06
N ALA A 106 -0.13 8.78 13.26
CA ALA A 106 -0.22 9.24 11.88
C ALA A 106 -0.31 10.78 11.76
N SER A 107 -0.95 11.44 12.72
CA SER A 107 -1.05 12.90 12.78
C SER A 107 0.31 13.51 13.13
N LYS A 108 1.02 12.95 14.11
CA LYS A 108 2.37 13.38 14.49
C LYS A 108 3.35 13.23 13.32
N ALA A 109 3.28 12.09 12.61
CA ALA A 109 4.11 11.83 11.45
C ALA A 109 3.82 12.79 10.28
N ALA A 110 2.56 13.10 10.02
CA ALA A 110 2.16 14.07 9.01
C ALA A 110 2.62 15.49 9.37
N LEU A 111 2.48 15.87 10.65
CA LEU A 111 2.93 17.16 11.17
C LEU A 111 4.44 17.33 11.01
N ALA A 112 5.24 16.35 11.44
CA ALA A 112 6.70 16.39 11.28
C ALA A 112 7.14 16.53 9.81
N ALA A 113 6.50 15.78 8.90
CA ALA A 113 6.79 15.86 7.47
C ALA A 113 6.40 17.21 6.87
N ASP A 114 5.23 17.75 7.22
CA ASP A 114 4.76 19.05 6.74
C ASP A 114 5.65 20.18 7.22
N LEU A 115 6.07 20.15 8.49
CA LEU A 115 6.98 21.13 9.09
C LEU A 115 8.38 21.07 8.48
N THR A 116 8.90 19.87 8.21
CA THR A 116 10.19 19.71 7.51
C THR A 116 10.14 20.37 6.13
N CYS A 117 9.09 20.13 5.36
CA CYS A 117 8.91 20.78 4.06
C CYS A 117 8.74 22.29 4.16
N TYR A 118 7.99 22.78 5.14
CA TYR A 118 7.76 24.20 5.33
C TYR A 118 9.05 24.92 5.75
N GLY A 119 9.80 24.36 6.71
CA GLY A 119 11.09 24.89 7.13
C GLY A 119 12.10 24.95 5.99
N ALA A 120 12.18 23.90 5.15
CA ALA A 120 13.02 23.92 3.96
C ALA A 120 12.60 25.03 2.97
N TRP A 121 11.29 25.17 2.72
CA TRP A 121 10.80 26.25 1.87
C TRP A 121 11.11 27.65 2.45
N CYS A 122 10.95 27.85 3.76
CA CYS A 122 11.28 29.11 4.42
C CYS A 122 12.77 29.46 4.30
N ALA A 123 13.65 28.45 4.40
CA ALA A 123 15.09 28.63 4.20
C ALA A 123 15.42 29.08 2.76
N ASP A 124 14.76 28.47 1.76
CA ASP A 124 14.93 28.85 0.34
C ASP A 124 14.34 30.23 0.04
N ASP A 125 13.22 30.58 0.67
CA ASP A 125 12.48 31.83 0.45
C ASP A 125 13.04 33.02 1.28
N GLY A 126 13.87 32.74 2.29
CA GLY A 126 14.48 33.73 3.17
C GLY A 126 13.51 34.32 4.22
N CYS A 127 12.46 33.59 4.60
CA CYS A 127 11.48 34.06 5.60
C CYS A 127 11.60 33.30 6.93
N SER A 128 11.19 33.94 8.03
CA SER A 128 11.11 33.24 9.32
C SER A 128 10.00 32.18 9.30
N PRO A 129 10.25 30.93 9.74
CA PRO A 129 9.21 29.91 9.84
C PRO A 129 8.12 30.26 10.88
N PHE A 130 8.52 30.77 12.05
CA PHE A 130 7.63 31.07 13.17
C PHE A 130 8.05 32.35 13.92
N PRO A 131 7.08 33.13 14.45
CA PRO A 131 5.66 33.13 14.08
C PRO A 131 5.50 33.34 12.58
N ALA A 132 4.62 32.57 11.93
CA ALA A 132 4.51 32.63 10.49
C ALA A 132 3.82 33.94 10.07
N ASP A 133 4.43 34.67 9.16
CA ASP A 133 3.81 35.84 8.55
C ASP A 133 2.68 35.42 7.58
N PRO A 134 1.47 36.03 7.63
CA PRO A 134 0.38 35.70 6.73
C PRO A 134 0.72 35.82 5.23
N GLU A 135 1.59 36.76 4.84
CA GLU A 135 2.02 36.90 3.44
C GLU A 135 2.96 35.75 3.04
N ALA A 136 3.90 35.37 3.90
CA ALA A 136 4.73 34.17 3.73
C ALA A 136 3.85 32.91 3.58
N LEU A 137 2.79 32.76 4.38
CA LEU A 137 1.84 31.66 4.23
C LEU A 137 1.14 31.67 2.86
N VAL A 138 0.75 32.83 2.34
CA VAL A 138 0.17 32.93 0.99
C VAL A 138 1.20 32.56 -0.08
N ARG A 139 2.46 32.99 0.05
CA ARG A 139 3.54 32.62 -0.87
C ARG A 139 3.80 31.12 -0.84
N TYR A 140 3.81 30.49 0.34
CA TYR A 140 3.92 29.04 0.48
C TYR A 140 2.76 28.30 -0.18
N LEU A 141 1.51 28.75 0.00
CA LEU A 141 0.36 28.15 -0.65
C LEU A 141 0.45 28.23 -2.19
N ARG A 142 0.95 29.35 -2.73
CA ARG A 142 1.20 29.52 -4.17
C ARG A 142 2.29 28.57 -4.65
N HIS A 143 3.40 28.46 -3.91
CA HIS A 143 4.46 27.51 -4.21
C HIS A 143 3.93 26.06 -4.29
N LEU A 144 3.14 25.65 -3.29
CA LEU A 144 2.50 24.32 -3.29
C LEU A 144 1.54 24.14 -4.47
N ASP A 145 0.76 25.17 -4.81
CA ASP A 145 -0.21 25.16 -5.91
C ASP A 145 0.49 24.96 -7.26
N THR A 146 1.58 25.72 -7.51
CA THR A 146 2.45 25.62 -8.70
C THR A 146 3.09 24.25 -8.81
N ASN A 147 3.49 23.65 -7.68
CA ASN A 147 4.04 22.29 -7.62
C ASN A 147 2.96 21.18 -7.70
N GLY A 148 1.73 21.52 -8.10
CA GLY A 148 0.68 20.54 -8.37
C GLY A 148 -0.01 19.96 -7.13
N SER A 149 0.21 20.52 -5.94
CA SER A 149 -0.47 20.06 -4.73
C SER A 149 -1.99 20.28 -4.82
N SER A 150 -2.74 19.36 -4.22
CA SER A 150 -4.21 19.45 -4.17
C SER A 150 -4.68 20.48 -3.14
N PRO A 151 -5.90 21.06 -3.28
CA PRO A 151 -6.46 21.96 -2.27
C PRO A 151 -6.57 21.32 -0.87
N ALA A 152 -6.75 20.00 -0.79
CA ALA A 152 -6.76 19.26 0.46
C ALA A 152 -5.37 19.18 1.10
N THR A 153 -4.31 19.03 0.30
CA THR A 153 -2.92 19.07 0.76
C THR A 153 -2.57 20.43 1.35
N LEU A 154 -2.96 21.52 0.68
CA LEU A 154 -2.74 22.89 1.16
C LEU A 154 -3.45 23.13 2.50
N ALA A 155 -4.74 22.76 2.58
CA ALA A 155 -5.52 22.91 3.81
C ALA A 155 -4.92 22.11 4.98
N ARG A 156 -4.44 20.88 4.73
CA ARG A 156 -3.78 20.04 5.73
C ARG A 156 -2.47 20.68 6.21
N ARG A 157 -1.63 21.17 5.29
CA ARG A 157 -0.37 21.85 5.66
C ARG A 157 -0.63 23.09 6.51
N LEU A 158 -1.65 23.90 6.19
CA LEU A 158 -2.07 25.02 7.05
C LEU A 158 -2.52 24.56 8.44
N ALA A 159 -3.28 23.46 8.54
CA ALA A 159 -3.68 22.90 9.82
C ALA A 159 -2.45 22.45 10.64
N SER A 160 -1.47 21.81 10.00
CA SER A 160 -0.19 21.46 10.64
C SER A 160 0.57 22.68 11.14
N LEU A 161 0.64 23.76 10.35
CA LEU A 161 1.23 25.02 10.82
C LEU A 161 0.46 25.62 11.99
N ALA A 162 -0.87 25.58 11.98
CA ALA A 162 -1.69 26.04 13.09
C ALA A 162 -1.43 25.23 14.38
N THR A 163 -1.32 23.90 14.26
CA THR A 163 -0.95 23.02 15.37
C THR A 163 0.45 23.34 15.90
N ALA A 164 1.42 23.57 15.02
CA ALA A 164 2.78 23.93 15.43
C ALA A 164 2.84 25.25 16.21
N HIS A 165 2.08 26.29 15.80
CA HIS A 165 1.99 27.53 16.57
C HIS A 165 1.49 27.27 18.00
N ARG A 166 0.49 26.41 18.17
CA ARG A 166 -0.04 26.05 19.51
C ARG A 166 0.97 25.25 20.33
N LEU A 167 1.63 24.26 19.71
CA LEU A 167 2.67 23.47 20.38
C LEU A 167 3.86 24.32 20.82
N MET A 168 4.12 25.45 20.17
CA MET A 168 5.18 26.39 20.53
C MET A 168 4.70 27.54 21.44
N GLY A 169 3.45 27.53 21.93
CA GLY A 169 2.90 28.61 22.75
C GLY A 169 2.71 29.95 22.01
N LEU A 170 2.84 29.96 20.67
CA LEU A 170 2.77 31.16 19.84
C LEU A 170 1.33 31.60 19.51
N ALA A 171 0.32 30.90 20.07
CA ALA A 171 -1.10 31.11 19.76
C ALA A 171 -1.98 31.24 21.01
N ASP A 172 -1.38 31.49 22.18
CA ASP A 172 -2.12 31.55 23.46
C ASP A 172 -2.86 32.88 23.62
N HIS A 173 -2.34 33.96 23.04
CA HIS A 173 -2.87 35.33 23.21
C HIS A 173 -3.10 36.09 21.89
N ALA A 174 -2.85 35.47 20.74
CA ALA A 174 -2.96 36.10 19.43
C ALA A 174 -3.72 35.21 18.43
N GLU A 175 -4.38 35.82 17.44
CA GLU A 175 -5.02 35.06 16.38
C GLU A 175 -3.99 34.30 15.54
N LEU A 176 -4.29 33.03 15.24
CA LEU A 176 -3.43 32.19 14.41
C LEU A 176 -3.22 32.82 13.02
N PRO A 177 -1.96 32.97 12.55
CA PRO A 177 -1.68 33.51 11.20
C PRO A 177 -2.36 32.75 10.07
N THR A 178 -2.61 31.45 10.28
CA THR A 178 -3.33 30.57 9.34
C THR A 178 -4.81 30.91 9.16
N ARG A 179 -5.39 31.70 10.07
CA ARG A 179 -6.78 32.18 10.02
C ARG A 179 -6.92 33.56 9.37
N HIS A 180 -5.80 34.26 9.15
CA HIS A 180 -5.79 35.58 8.53
C HIS A 180 -6.55 35.61 7.20
N ALA A 181 -7.26 36.73 6.93
CA ALA A 181 -8.20 36.84 5.82
C ALA A 181 -7.56 36.52 4.46
N MET A 182 -6.33 36.98 4.22
CA MET A 182 -5.60 36.73 2.96
C MET A 182 -5.25 35.25 2.76
N VAL A 183 -4.92 34.52 3.84
CA VAL A 183 -4.58 33.09 3.80
C VAL A 183 -5.83 32.28 3.45
N ARG A 184 -6.96 32.61 4.08
CA ARG A 184 -8.26 32.00 3.78
C ARG A 184 -8.71 32.30 2.35
N ALA A 185 -8.53 33.53 1.89
CA ALA A 185 -8.84 33.94 0.52
C ALA A 185 -7.98 33.19 -0.50
N ALA A 186 -6.68 33.05 -0.25
CA ALA A 186 -5.77 32.30 -1.12
C ALA A 186 -6.20 30.84 -1.26
N LEU A 187 -6.49 30.15 -0.15
CA LEU A 187 -6.96 28.76 -0.18
C LEU A 187 -8.32 28.63 -0.90
N LYS A 188 -9.25 29.57 -0.66
CA LYS A 188 -10.55 29.61 -1.35
C LYS A 188 -10.38 29.81 -2.86
N GLY A 189 -9.45 30.67 -3.28
CA GLY A 189 -9.09 30.88 -4.68
C GLY A 189 -8.59 29.59 -5.34
N VAL A 190 -7.66 28.88 -4.70
CA VAL A 190 -7.16 27.59 -5.20
C VAL A 190 -8.30 26.56 -5.34
N ARG A 191 -9.19 26.46 -4.34
CA ARG A 191 -10.35 25.55 -4.36
C ARG A 191 -11.32 25.86 -5.51
N ARG A 192 -11.55 27.14 -5.82
CA ARG A 192 -12.42 27.55 -6.93
C ARG A 192 -11.79 27.21 -8.29
N ARG A 193 -10.49 27.45 -8.46
CA ARG A 193 -9.78 27.16 -9.71
C ARG A 193 -9.65 25.67 -10.02
N LYS A 194 -9.19 24.88 -9.04
CA LYS A 194 -8.91 23.43 -9.24
C LYS A 194 -10.13 22.52 -9.01
N GLY A 195 -11.22 23.06 -8.47
CA GLY A 195 -12.32 22.27 -7.94
C GLY A 195 -11.96 21.59 -6.61
N ALA A 196 -12.97 21.36 -5.77
CA ALA A 196 -12.81 20.71 -4.47
C ALA A 196 -13.20 19.22 -4.48
N ALA A 197 -13.57 18.67 -5.63
CA ALA A 197 -13.99 17.28 -5.77
C ALA A 197 -12.81 16.35 -5.46
N PRO A 198 -12.86 15.55 -4.38
CA PRO A 198 -11.69 14.75 -4.02
C PRO A 198 -11.58 13.53 -4.94
N ARG A 199 -10.37 13.21 -5.39
CA ARG A 199 -10.11 11.99 -6.17
C ARG A 199 -10.42 10.76 -5.32
N GLN A 200 -11.27 9.89 -5.85
CA GLN A 200 -11.58 8.60 -5.26
C GLN A 200 -10.58 7.56 -5.77
N ALA A 201 -10.25 6.56 -4.94
CA ALA A 201 -9.47 5.42 -5.40
C ALA A 201 -10.22 4.68 -6.52
N ALA A 202 -9.48 4.04 -7.43
CA ALA A 202 -10.10 3.16 -8.41
C ALA A 202 -10.86 2.04 -7.67
N PRO A 203 -12.14 1.78 -8.01
CA PRO A 203 -12.91 0.72 -7.39
C PRO A 203 -12.32 -0.65 -7.74
N LEU A 204 -12.20 -1.54 -6.76
CA LEU A 204 -11.94 -2.95 -7.01
C LEU A 204 -13.20 -3.74 -6.67
N ARG A 205 -14.09 -3.86 -7.67
CA ARG A 205 -15.41 -4.49 -7.57
C ARG A 205 -15.30 -6.01 -7.62
N PHE A 206 -16.29 -6.73 -7.11
CA PHE A 206 -16.31 -8.19 -7.13
C PHE A 206 -16.22 -8.74 -8.55
N GLY A 207 -17.02 -8.19 -9.47
CA GLY A 207 -17.05 -8.57 -10.88
C GLY A 207 -18.47 -8.86 -11.36
N ALA A 208 -18.59 -9.56 -12.49
CA ALA A 208 -19.85 -9.82 -13.18
C ALA A 208 -20.93 -10.51 -12.32
N ALA A 209 -20.53 -11.26 -11.29
CA ALA A 209 -21.46 -11.94 -10.39
C ALA A 209 -22.31 -10.98 -9.54
N LEU A 210 -21.83 -9.76 -9.24
CA LEU A 210 -22.60 -8.75 -8.51
C LEU A 210 -23.14 -7.63 -9.41
N ASP A 211 -22.52 -7.42 -10.58
CA ASP A 211 -23.00 -6.47 -11.56
C ASP A 211 -22.60 -6.96 -12.95
N PRO A 212 -23.55 -7.45 -13.77
CA PRO A 212 -23.31 -7.87 -15.15
C PRO A 212 -22.74 -6.74 -16.04
N HIS A 213 -22.88 -5.48 -15.62
CA HIS A 213 -22.31 -4.31 -16.27
C HIS A 213 -20.98 -3.86 -15.66
N ALA A 214 -20.43 -4.60 -14.68
CA ALA A 214 -19.06 -4.41 -14.25
C ALA A 214 -18.15 -4.58 -15.47
N GLY A 215 -17.50 -3.49 -15.88
CA GLY A 215 -16.69 -3.49 -17.10
C GLY A 215 -15.56 -4.53 -17.06
N LYS A 216 -14.94 -4.78 -18.22
CA LYS A 216 -13.82 -5.72 -18.44
C LYS A 216 -12.50 -5.37 -17.70
N GLY A 217 -12.57 -4.58 -16.64
CA GLY A 217 -11.42 -4.15 -15.86
C GLY A 217 -10.91 -5.21 -14.88
N VAL A 218 -9.95 -4.82 -14.04
CA VAL A 218 -9.49 -5.64 -12.92
C VAL A 218 -10.62 -5.81 -11.91
N THR A 219 -11.05 -7.06 -11.67
CA THR A 219 -12.04 -7.41 -10.65
C THR A 219 -11.41 -8.19 -9.50
N LEU A 220 -12.06 -8.18 -8.35
CA LEU A 220 -11.65 -9.01 -7.22
C LEU A 220 -11.76 -10.50 -7.54
N SER A 221 -12.79 -10.93 -8.26
CA SER A 221 -12.94 -12.34 -8.67
C SER A 221 -11.74 -12.82 -9.50
N ALA A 222 -11.32 -12.05 -10.50
CA ALA A 222 -10.15 -12.36 -11.32
C ALA A 222 -8.87 -12.39 -10.47
N MET A 223 -8.71 -11.44 -9.54
CA MET A 223 -7.57 -11.41 -8.62
C MET A 223 -7.55 -12.62 -7.67
N LEU A 224 -8.70 -13.04 -7.13
CA LEU A 224 -8.80 -14.21 -6.25
C LEU A 224 -8.50 -15.51 -7.00
N THR A 225 -8.94 -15.63 -8.26
CA THR A 225 -8.59 -16.78 -9.13
C THR A 225 -7.12 -16.81 -9.49
N ALA A 226 -6.46 -15.65 -9.60
CA ALA A 226 -5.03 -15.55 -9.89
C ALA A 226 -4.12 -15.83 -8.69
N CYS A 227 -4.66 -15.89 -7.47
CA CYS A 227 -3.87 -16.20 -6.29
C CYS A 227 -3.38 -17.66 -6.35
N GLY A 228 -2.07 -17.85 -6.20
CA GLY A 228 -1.46 -19.18 -6.14
C GLY A 228 -1.83 -19.96 -4.89
N THR A 229 -1.46 -21.24 -4.88
CA THR A 229 -1.58 -22.14 -3.72
C THR A 229 -0.33 -22.13 -2.83
N ASP A 230 0.68 -21.33 -3.19
CA ASP A 230 1.86 -21.11 -2.35
C ASP A 230 1.55 -20.18 -1.17
N LEU A 231 2.48 -20.07 -0.21
CA LEU A 231 2.26 -19.25 0.98
C LEU A 231 1.97 -17.78 0.67
N GLN A 232 2.51 -17.24 -0.43
CA GLN A 232 2.16 -15.89 -0.85
C GLN A 232 0.72 -15.82 -1.33
N GLY A 233 0.31 -16.71 -2.24
CA GLY A 233 -1.03 -16.74 -2.79
C GLY A 233 -2.11 -17.02 -1.75
N LEU A 234 -1.87 -17.92 -0.79
CA LEU A 234 -2.79 -18.16 0.32
C LEU A 234 -3.03 -16.90 1.17
N ARG A 235 -1.94 -16.20 1.55
CA ARG A 235 -2.04 -14.92 2.25
C ARG A 235 -2.80 -13.89 1.43
N ASP A 236 -2.48 -13.77 0.15
CA ASP A 236 -3.06 -12.75 -0.73
C ASP A 236 -4.57 -12.97 -0.93
N ALA A 237 -4.98 -14.24 -1.12
CA ALA A 237 -6.38 -14.62 -1.22
C ALA A 237 -7.14 -14.31 0.07
N ALA A 238 -6.61 -14.70 1.23
CA ALA A 238 -7.22 -14.38 2.52
C ALA A 238 -7.35 -12.87 2.75
N LEU A 239 -6.30 -12.10 2.42
CA LEU A 239 -6.24 -10.65 2.60
C LEU A 239 -7.24 -9.92 1.71
N LEU A 240 -7.31 -10.30 0.44
CA LEU A 240 -8.23 -9.73 -0.54
C LEU A 240 -9.70 -10.03 -0.18
N SER A 241 -9.99 -11.28 0.17
CA SER A 241 -11.34 -11.74 0.52
C SER A 241 -11.85 -11.06 1.80
N LEU A 242 -11.07 -11.13 2.90
CA LEU A 242 -11.45 -10.52 4.17
C LEU A 242 -11.56 -8.99 4.08
N GLY A 243 -10.61 -8.35 3.39
CA GLY A 243 -10.63 -6.90 3.21
C GLY A 243 -11.85 -6.42 2.40
N TYR A 244 -12.36 -7.25 1.49
CA TYR A 244 -13.57 -6.97 0.74
C TYR A 244 -14.82 -7.19 1.59
N ASP A 245 -15.05 -8.39 2.13
CA ASP A 245 -16.25 -8.75 2.91
C ASP A 245 -16.53 -7.75 4.05
N ALA A 246 -15.52 -7.48 4.86
CA ALA A 246 -15.65 -6.59 6.01
C ALA A 246 -15.51 -5.09 5.64
N GLY A 247 -15.21 -4.77 4.37
CA GLY A 247 -15.03 -3.42 3.87
C GLY A 247 -14.00 -2.61 4.68
N LEU A 248 -12.91 -3.24 5.13
CA LEU A 248 -11.99 -2.66 6.11
C LEU A 248 -11.18 -1.47 5.57
N ARG A 249 -10.84 -0.54 6.46
CA ARG A 249 -9.72 0.38 6.21
C ARG A 249 -8.42 -0.41 6.35
N VAL A 250 -7.37 -0.03 5.62
CA VAL A 250 -6.10 -0.75 5.67
C VAL A 250 -5.48 -0.86 7.06
N SER A 251 -5.67 0.14 7.93
CA SER A 251 -5.21 0.09 9.33
C SER A 251 -5.98 -0.95 10.14
N GLU A 252 -7.26 -1.15 9.85
CA GLU A 252 -8.09 -2.18 10.47
C GLU A 252 -7.65 -3.56 9.93
N LEU A 253 -7.51 -3.69 8.60
CA LEU A 253 -7.09 -4.93 7.94
C LEU A 253 -5.77 -5.49 8.46
N VAL A 254 -4.74 -4.64 8.59
CA VAL A 254 -3.42 -5.11 9.06
C VAL A 254 -3.37 -5.39 10.57
N ALA A 255 -4.38 -4.96 11.32
CA ALA A 255 -4.54 -5.19 12.75
C ALA A 255 -5.44 -6.39 13.08
N VAL A 256 -6.01 -7.07 12.06
CA VAL A 256 -6.81 -8.27 12.29
C VAL A 256 -5.93 -9.38 12.87
N GLU A 257 -6.45 -10.03 13.90
CA GLU A 257 -5.89 -11.20 14.55
C GLU A 257 -6.94 -12.32 14.53
N GLU A 258 -6.51 -13.57 14.68
CA GLU A 258 -7.40 -14.73 14.75
C GLU A 258 -8.44 -14.58 15.89
N ARG A 259 -8.01 -14.11 17.06
CA ARG A 259 -8.89 -13.86 18.23
C ARG A 259 -10.02 -12.86 17.99
N HIS A 260 -9.97 -12.09 16.90
CA HIS A 260 -11.03 -11.13 16.56
C HIS A 260 -12.15 -11.79 15.74
N ILE A 261 -11.97 -13.03 15.29
CA ILE A 261 -12.92 -13.74 14.45
C ILE A 261 -13.71 -14.72 15.31
N ASP A 262 -15.03 -14.65 15.22
CA ASP A 262 -15.97 -15.56 15.88
C ASP A 262 -16.73 -16.38 14.81
N PRO A 263 -16.28 -17.61 14.51
CA PRO A 263 -16.90 -18.48 13.52
C PRO A 263 -18.32 -18.89 13.90
N GLN A 264 -19.20 -18.97 12.89
CA GLN A 264 -20.61 -19.33 13.04
C GLN A 264 -20.89 -20.74 12.48
N PRO A 265 -21.99 -21.40 12.91
CA PRO A 265 -22.32 -22.77 12.49
C PRO A 265 -22.52 -22.96 10.97
N ASP A 266 -22.91 -21.91 10.25
CA ASP A 266 -23.10 -21.91 8.80
C ASP A 266 -21.79 -21.73 8.00
N GLY A 267 -20.66 -21.71 8.70
CA GLY A 267 -19.33 -21.51 8.13
C GLY A 267 -18.95 -20.04 7.93
N THR A 268 -19.85 -19.09 8.20
CA THR A 268 -19.54 -17.66 8.21
C THR A 268 -18.83 -17.25 9.49
N ALA A 269 -18.50 -15.98 9.65
CA ALA A 269 -18.00 -15.47 10.93
C ALA A 269 -18.42 -14.02 11.17
N THR A 270 -18.42 -13.62 12.44
CA THR A 270 -18.34 -12.20 12.80
C THR A 270 -16.89 -11.82 13.05
N LEU A 271 -16.52 -10.60 12.66
CA LEU A 271 -15.20 -10.02 12.87
C LEU A 271 -15.34 -8.80 13.77
N PHE A 272 -14.71 -8.85 14.94
CA PHE A 272 -14.53 -7.70 15.81
C PHE A 272 -13.42 -6.79 15.28
N ILE A 273 -13.67 -5.49 15.26
CA ILE A 273 -12.75 -4.44 14.84
C ILE A 273 -12.50 -3.57 16.07
N PRO A 274 -11.38 -3.77 16.79
CA PRO A 274 -11.19 -3.14 18.10
C PRO A 274 -11.05 -1.62 18.07
N SER A 275 -10.58 -1.06 16.95
CA SER A 275 -10.42 0.38 16.80
C SER A 275 -10.55 0.80 15.35
N SER A 276 -11.01 2.04 15.15
CA SER A 276 -11.07 2.67 13.85
C SER A 276 -10.67 4.14 13.94
N LYS A 277 -10.37 4.76 12.79
CA LYS A 277 -10.04 6.20 12.76
C LYS A 277 -11.13 7.08 13.43
N THR A 278 -12.39 6.68 13.30
CA THR A 278 -13.53 7.44 13.81
C THR A 278 -13.99 6.98 15.19
N ASP A 279 -13.37 5.94 15.74
CA ASP A 279 -13.67 5.37 17.04
C ASP A 279 -12.62 5.85 18.05
N GLN A 280 -12.78 7.10 18.49
CA GLN A 280 -11.85 7.74 19.43
C GLN A 280 -12.04 7.20 20.87
N GLU A 281 -13.21 6.62 21.16
CA GLU A 281 -13.56 6.07 22.47
C GLU A 281 -13.28 4.56 22.58
N GLY A 282 -12.93 3.89 21.48
CA GLY A 282 -12.56 2.47 21.47
C GLY A 282 -13.75 1.53 21.68
N GLN A 283 -14.95 1.93 21.25
CA GLN A 283 -16.15 1.11 21.37
C GLN A 283 -16.08 -0.15 20.48
N GLY A 284 -15.22 -0.13 19.46
CA GLY A 284 -15.09 -1.19 18.49
C GLY A 284 -16.28 -1.27 17.52
N ALA A 285 -16.21 -2.18 16.57
CA ALA A 285 -17.28 -2.44 15.63
C ALA A 285 -17.26 -3.89 15.16
N TRP A 286 -18.37 -4.33 14.57
CA TRP A 286 -18.50 -5.67 14.02
C TRP A 286 -18.63 -5.62 12.49
N ALA A 287 -18.13 -6.66 11.84
CA ALA A 287 -18.32 -6.93 10.43
C ALA A 287 -18.63 -8.42 10.22
N TRP A 288 -19.23 -8.75 9.07
CA TRP A 288 -19.52 -10.11 8.68
C TRP A 288 -18.46 -10.63 7.69
N LEU A 289 -18.15 -11.92 7.77
CA LEU A 289 -17.25 -12.63 6.86
C LEU A 289 -17.97 -13.83 6.24
N SER A 290 -17.85 -14.00 4.93
CA SER A 290 -18.43 -15.14 4.23
C SER A 290 -17.70 -16.45 4.52
N ALA A 291 -18.38 -17.58 4.27
CA ALA A 291 -17.76 -18.90 4.34
C ALA A 291 -16.57 -19.07 3.37
N ASP A 292 -16.59 -18.40 2.22
CA ASP A 292 -15.46 -18.40 1.27
C ASP A 292 -14.23 -17.71 1.86
N THR A 293 -14.45 -16.55 2.50
CA THR A 293 -13.41 -15.82 3.22
C THR A 293 -12.86 -16.65 4.38
N MET A 294 -13.74 -17.27 5.18
CA MET A 294 -13.32 -18.13 6.30
C MET A 294 -12.46 -19.31 5.85
N ARG A 295 -12.82 -19.95 4.72
CA ARG A 295 -11.99 -21.01 4.12
C ARG A 295 -10.60 -20.50 3.73
N ARG A 296 -10.50 -19.34 3.08
CA ARG A 296 -9.21 -18.75 2.68
C ARG A 296 -8.36 -18.34 3.89
N VAL A 297 -9.00 -17.77 4.91
CA VAL A 297 -8.35 -17.39 6.18
C VAL A 297 -7.81 -18.64 6.87
N GLY A 298 -8.60 -19.71 7.00
CA GLY A 298 -8.17 -20.97 7.60
C GLY A 298 -6.96 -21.58 6.87
N LEU A 299 -6.99 -21.65 5.54
CA LEU A 299 -5.86 -22.13 4.73
C LEU A 299 -4.58 -21.30 4.96
N TRP A 300 -4.72 -19.98 5.04
CA TRP A 300 -3.59 -19.10 5.32
C TRP A 300 -3.03 -19.27 6.73
N LEU A 301 -3.88 -19.29 7.75
CA LEU A 301 -3.46 -19.44 9.15
C LEU A 301 -2.74 -20.78 9.36
N GLN A 302 -3.31 -21.86 8.83
CA GLN A 302 -2.75 -23.20 8.91
C GLN A 302 -1.40 -23.27 8.19
N ALA A 303 -1.31 -22.85 6.91
CA ALA A 303 -0.07 -22.94 6.15
C ALA A 303 1.01 -22.02 6.70
N GLY A 304 0.63 -20.84 7.21
CA GLY A 304 1.52 -19.85 7.80
C GLY A 304 1.94 -20.13 9.24
N GLY A 305 1.33 -21.13 9.91
CA GLY A 305 1.58 -21.45 11.32
C GLY A 305 1.30 -20.27 12.25
N ILE A 306 0.21 -19.54 11.99
CA ILE A 306 -0.16 -18.31 12.71
C ILE A 306 -1.22 -18.66 13.75
N THR A 307 -0.88 -18.49 15.03
CA THR A 307 -1.78 -18.79 16.16
C THR A 307 -2.03 -17.59 17.09
N SER A 308 -1.35 -16.47 16.85
CA SER A 308 -1.49 -15.25 17.66
C SER A 308 -0.96 -14.02 16.91
N GLY A 309 -1.36 -12.82 17.34
CA GLY A 309 -0.91 -11.58 16.73
C GLY A 309 -1.48 -11.34 15.33
N PRO A 310 -0.93 -10.37 14.57
CA PRO A 310 -1.51 -9.96 13.30
C PRO A 310 -1.45 -11.09 12.28
N MET A 311 -2.57 -11.43 11.65
CA MET A 311 -2.62 -12.55 10.70
C MET A 311 -1.97 -12.21 9.36
N PHE A 312 -2.00 -10.95 8.93
CA PHE A 312 -1.44 -10.56 7.63
C PHE A 312 -0.01 -10.07 7.79
N ARG A 313 0.94 -10.97 7.52
CA ARG A 313 2.38 -10.77 7.71
C ARG A 313 3.16 -10.80 6.40
N ARG A 314 4.40 -10.28 6.43
CA ARG A 314 5.30 -10.37 5.28
C ARG A 314 5.67 -11.84 5.02
N VAL A 315 5.69 -12.26 3.76
CA VAL A 315 6.22 -13.57 3.33
C VAL A 315 7.46 -13.32 2.47
N GLY A 316 8.63 -13.63 3.02
CA GLY A 316 9.90 -13.69 2.28
C GLY A 316 9.98 -14.96 1.45
N VAL A 317 10.57 -14.87 0.25
CA VAL A 317 10.77 -16.02 -0.64
C VAL A 317 12.23 -15.99 -1.10
N ASP A 318 13.00 -17.00 -0.72
CA ASP A 318 14.36 -17.27 -1.23
C ASP A 318 14.28 -18.41 -2.24
N ARG A 319 14.72 -18.17 -3.47
CA ARG A 319 14.72 -19.18 -4.55
C ARG A 319 16.15 -19.52 -4.90
N ARG A 320 16.58 -20.74 -4.58
CA ARG A 320 17.87 -21.32 -4.98
C ARG A 320 17.67 -22.26 -6.16
N ARG A 321 18.39 -21.99 -7.24
CA ARG A 321 18.39 -22.86 -8.43
C ARG A 321 19.12 -24.16 -8.12
N ALA A 322 18.69 -25.22 -8.80
CA ALA A 322 19.43 -26.47 -8.76
C ALA A 322 20.87 -26.26 -9.26
N ARG A 323 21.82 -26.95 -8.63
CA ARG A 323 23.21 -27.04 -9.09
C ARG A 323 23.51 -28.50 -9.42
N ALA A 324 24.04 -28.72 -10.61
CA ALA A 324 24.65 -30.00 -10.93
C ALA A 324 25.88 -30.23 -10.06
N GLU A 325 26.23 -31.50 -9.89
CA GLU A 325 27.50 -31.86 -9.26
C GLU A 325 28.66 -31.20 -10.01
N ALA A 326 29.61 -30.68 -9.25
CA ALA A 326 30.87 -30.19 -9.77
C ALA A 326 31.97 -31.11 -9.25
N ALA A 327 32.61 -31.85 -10.17
CA ALA A 327 33.74 -32.69 -9.81
C ALA A 327 34.88 -31.84 -9.20
N PRO A 328 35.67 -32.40 -8.26
CA PRO A 328 36.89 -31.80 -7.75
C PRO A 328 37.81 -31.33 -8.90
N LEU A 329 38.27 -30.08 -8.83
CA LEU A 329 39.26 -29.55 -9.76
C LEU A 329 40.66 -29.65 -9.16
N ALA A 330 41.65 -30.07 -9.94
CA ALA A 330 43.05 -29.95 -9.54
C ALA A 330 43.42 -28.48 -9.32
N TYR A 331 44.30 -28.19 -8.35
CA TYR A 331 44.67 -26.80 -8.02
C TYR A 331 45.16 -26.00 -9.24
N ALA A 332 45.98 -26.63 -10.09
CA ALA A 332 46.51 -26.02 -11.31
C ALA A 332 45.42 -25.66 -12.36
N ALA A 333 44.24 -26.28 -12.28
CA ALA A 333 43.11 -26.00 -13.16
C ALA A 333 42.19 -24.89 -12.63
N ILE A 334 42.45 -24.36 -11.43
CA ILE A 334 41.64 -23.28 -10.84
C ILE A 334 42.19 -21.93 -11.31
N PRO A 335 41.39 -21.09 -11.99
CA PRO A 335 41.84 -19.76 -12.40
C PRO A 335 42.31 -18.91 -11.21
N GLY A 336 43.37 -18.14 -11.41
CA GLY A 336 43.89 -17.19 -10.42
C GLY A 336 42.79 -16.26 -9.87
N HIS A 337 42.93 -15.86 -8.61
CA HIS A 337 41.97 -15.00 -7.87
C HIS A 337 40.56 -15.57 -7.68
N THR A 338 40.36 -16.88 -7.85
CA THR A 338 39.08 -17.52 -7.51
C THR A 338 38.86 -17.51 -5.99
N ARG A 339 37.91 -16.70 -5.49
CA ARG A 339 37.58 -16.59 -4.04
C ARG A 339 37.14 -17.91 -3.40
N GLN A 340 36.53 -18.81 -4.17
CA GLN A 340 35.99 -20.11 -3.73
C GLN A 340 36.89 -21.29 -4.17
N TRP A 341 38.20 -21.09 -4.28
CA TRP A 341 39.12 -22.12 -4.79
C TRP A 341 39.12 -23.41 -3.95
N ARG A 342 38.96 -23.33 -2.63
CA ARG A 342 38.86 -24.52 -1.75
C ARG A 342 37.63 -25.37 -2.03
N GLU A 343 36.49 -24.72 -2.31
CA GLU A 343 35.26 -25.42 -2.66
C GLU A 343 35.38 -26.09 -4.04
N LYS A 344 36.11 -25.47 -4.97
CA LYS A 344 36.41 -26.07 -6.27
C LYS A 344 37.39 -27.24 -6.17
N LEU A 345 38.36 -27.18 -5.26
CA LEU A 345 39.27 -28.30 -4.97
C LEU A 345 38.55 -29.52 -4.42
N ALA A 346 37.57 -29.31 -3.53
CA ALA A 346 36.83 -30.40 -2.90
C ALA A 346 35.71 -30.97 -3.79
N GLY A 347 35.35 -30.28 -4.87
CA GLY A 347 34.11 -30.55 -5.60
C GLY A 347 32.88 -30.09 -4.83
N GLN A 348 31.73 -30.03 -5.50
CA GLN A 348 30.46 -29.68 -4.88
C GLN A 348 29.42 -30.75 -5.25
N PRO A 349 28.71 -31.34 -4.27
CA PRO A 349 27.65 -32.29 -4.55
C PRO A 349 26.50 -31.61 -5.29
N ALA A 350 25.74 -32.39 -6.06
CA ALA A 350 24.53 -31.89 -6.69
C ALA A 350 23.54 -31.37 -5.63
N GLN A 351 22.91 -30.23 -5.90
CA GLN A 351 21.91 -29.62 -5.02
C GLN A 351 20.60 -29.43 -5.79
N SER A 352 19.51 -29.92 -5.21
CA SER A 352 18.15 -29.67 -5.71
C SER A 352 17.81 -28.17 -5.70
N ALA A 353 16.86 -27.79 -6.57
CA ALA A 353 16.24 -26.47 -6.44
C ALA A 353 15.55 -26.38 -5.08
N ARG A 354 15.64 -25.22 -4.43
CA ARG A 354 15.01 -25.00 -3.12
C ARG A 354 14.31 -23.66 -3.09
N ILE A 355 13.02 -23.66 -2.72
CA ILE A 355 12.29 -22.46 -2.37
C ILE A 355 12.08 -22.45 -0.87
N THR A 356 12.53 -21.37 -0.21
CA THR A 356 12.28 -21.15 1.20
C THR A 356 11.33 -19.98 1.37
N TYR A 357 10.17 -20.27 1.95
CA TYR A 357 9.22 -19.27 2.41
C TYR A 357 9.49 -18.95 3.87
N THR A 358 9.47 -17.67 4.22
CA THR A 358 9.61 -17.21 5.61
C THR A 358 8.49 -16.24 5.93
N VAL A 359 7.62 -16.62 6.86
CA VAL A 359 6.55 -15.79 7.39
C VAL A 359 7.14 -14.93 8.50
N GLY A 360 6.92 -13.62 8.43
CA GLY A 360 7.34 -12.68 9.47
C GLY A 360 6.48 -12.76 10.73
N THR A 361 6.77 -11.90 11.70
CA THR A 361 6.02 -11.78 12.96
C THR A 361 5.22 -10.48 13.06
N THR A 362 5.60 -9.45 12.29
CA THR A 362 4.94 -8.14 12.30
C THR A 362 3.85 -8.03 11.24
N ALA A 363 2.85 -7.19 11.52
CA ALA A 363 1.82 -6.81 10.57
C ALA A 363 2.41 -6.26 9.25
N LEU A 364 1.72 -6.50 8.14
CA LEU A 364 2.01 -5.86 6.86
C LEU A 364 1.91 -4.35 6.98
N SER A 365 2.79 -3.64 6.28
CA SER A 365 2.65 -2.20 6.13
C SER A 365 1.55 -1.86 5.13
N ARG A 366 0.97 -0.66 5.23
CA ARG A 366 0.05 -0.10 4.23
C ARG A 366 0.60 -0.18 2.81
N GLN A 367 1.89 0.10 2.65
CA GLN A 367 2.56 0.00 1.35
C GLN A 367 2.63 -1.46 0.86
N GLY A 368 2.92 -2.40 1.76
CA GLY A 368 2.90 -3.83 1.48
C GLY A 368 1.55 -4.29 0.92
N VAL A 369 0.44 -3.90 1.58
CA VAL A 369 -0.92 -4.19 1.10
C VAL A 369 -1.17 -3.64 -0.31
N CYS A 370 -0.80 -2.37 -0.55
CA CYS A 370 -0.97 -1.76 -1.87
C CYS A 370 -0.17 -2.48 -2.96
N LEU A 371 1.07 -2.88 -2.66
CA LEU A 371 1.92 -3.63 -3.58
C LEU A 371 1.37 -5.04 -3.85
N ILE A 372 0.74 -5.67 -2.85
CA ILE A 372 0.04 -6.95 -3.03
C ILE A 372 -1.09 -6.78 -4.04
N TYR A 373 -1.98 -5.80 -3.87
CA TYR A 373 -3.09 -5.57 -4.80
C TYR A 373 -2.60 -5.40 -6.24
N ARG A 374 -1.55 -4.59 -6.42
CA ARG A 374 -0.98 -4.33 -7.74
C ARG A 374 -0.34 -5.56 -8.38
N ARG A 375 0.43 -6.32 -7.60
CA ARG A 375 1.05 -7.57 -8.08
C ARG A 375 0.00 -8.60 -8.46
N VAL A 376 -1.03 -8.78 -7.64
CA VAL A 376 -2.08 -9.78 -7.91
C VAL A 376 -2.93 -9.35 -9.12
N ALA A 377 -3.22 -8.05 -9.28
CA ALA A 377 -3.89 -7.54 -10.47
C ALA A 377 -3.07 -7.79 -11.75
N LEU A 378 -1.75 -7.61 -11.71
CA LEU A 378 -0.87 -7.96 -12.83
C LEU A 378 -0.84 -9.46 -13.08
N ALA A 379 -0.77 -10.29 -12.03
CA ALA A 379 -0.81 -11.75 -12.17
C ALA A 379 -2.13 -12.23 -12.81
N ALA A 380 -3.26 -11.61 -12.45
CA ALA A 380 -4.55 -11.91 -13.08
C ALA A 380 -4.56 -11.55 -14.58
N TRP A 381 -3.95 -10.43 -14.94
CA TRP A 381 -3.78 -10.04 -16.34
C TRP A 381 -2.83 -10.98 -17.11
N ASP A 382 -1.67 -11.32 -16.54
CA ASP A 382 -0.71 -12.27 -17.12
C ASP A 382 -1.34 -13.66 -17.35
N ALA A 383 -2.29 -14.05 -16.49
CA ALA A 383 -3.05 -15.29 -16.60
C ALA A 383 -4.24 -15.22 -17.58
N GLY A 384 -4.49 -14.09 -18.24
CA GLY A 384 -5.61 -13.91 -19.17
C GLY A 384 -6.98 -13.77 -18.49
N LEU A 385 -7.04 -13.54 -17.18
CA LEU A 385 -8.29 -13.36 -16.42
C LEU A 385 -8.81 -11.92 -16.49
N VAL A 386 -8.02 -10.99 -17.02
CA VAL A 386 -8.37 -9.58 -17.23
C VAL A 386 -8.14 -9.22 -18.70
N ASP A 387 -9.22 -8.90 -19.40
CA ASP A 387 -9.22 -8.53 -20.83
C ASP A 387 -9.00 -7.02 -20.98
N LEU A 388 -7.75 -6.58 -20.77
CA LEU A 388 -7.30 -5.20 -20.98
C LEU A 388 -6.02 -5.17 -21.83
N PRO A 389 -5.83 -4.16 -22.69
CA PRO A 389 -4.55 -3.96 -23.37
C PRO A 389 -3.46 -3.51 -22.37
N ALA A 390 -2.19 -3.71 -22.75
CA ALA A 390 -1.04 -3.47 -21.87
C ALA A 390 -0.91 -2.02 -21.35
N SER A 391 -1.37 -1.02 -22.12
CA SER A 391 -1.42 0.39 -21.69
C SER A 391 -2.39 0.60 -20.52
N ASP A 392 -3.55 -0.03 -20.61
CA ASP A 392 -4.70 0.24 -19.76
C ASP A 392 -4.56 -0.52 -18.44
N ILE A 393 -4.00 -1.73 -18.45
CA ILE A 393 -3.66 -2.46 -17.23
C ILE A 393 -2.65 -1.68 -16.39
N ALA A 394 -1.65 -1.05 -17.01
CA ALA A 394 -0.67 -0.26 -16.28
C ALA A 394 -1.33 0.94 -15.57
N GLU A 395 -2.33 1.57 -16.20
CA GLU A 395 -3.10 2.64 -15.57
C GLU A 395 -4.03 2.12 -14.47
N ALA A 396 -4.77 1.05 -14.71
CA ALA A 396 -5.65 0.42 -13.74
C ALA A 396 -4.89 0.03 -12.47
N VAL A 397 -3.73 -0.62 -12.61
CA VAL A 397 -2.86 -1.01 -11.51
C VAL A 397 -2.30 0.20 -10.76
N ARG A 398 -1.93 1.29 -11.46
CA ARG A 398 -1.51 2.55 -10.80
C ARG A 398 -2.65 3.15 -9.97
N GLY A 399 -3.89 3.07 -10.45
CA GLY A 399 -5.10 3.55 -9.79
C GLY A 399 -5.47 2.76 -8.52
N LEU A 400 -5.04 1.50 -8.41
CA LEU A 400 -5.27 0.69 -7.22
C LEU A 400 -4.55 1.26 -5.99
N SER A 401 -5.29 1.26 -4.88
CA SER A 401 -4.84 1.73 -3.58
C SER A 401 -5.42 0.88 -2.47
N THR A 402 -4.99 1.15 -1.24
CA THR A 402 -5.49 0.46 -0.05
C THR A 402 -6.95 0.79 0.31
N HIS A 403 -7.63 1.60 -0.49
CA HIS A 403 -9.05 1.89 -0.34
C HIS A 403 -9.90 1.29 -1.47
N SER A 404 -9.27 0.64 -2.46
CA SER A 404 -9.95 0.13 -3.66
C SER A 404 -10.99 -0.93 -3.36
N LEU A 405 -10.72 -1.88 -2.46
CA LEU A 405 -11.70 -2.90 -2.03
C LEU A 405 -12.95 -2.27 -1.43
N ARG A 406 -12.75 -1.38 -0.46
CA ARG A 406 -13.86 -0.69 0.22
C ARG A 406 -14.70 0.15 -0.74
N VAL A 407 -14.06 0.84 -1.69
CA VAL A 407 -14.76 1.56 -2.75
C VAL A 407 -15.54 0.60 -3.65
N GLY A 408 -14.93 -0.52 -4.03
CA GLY A 408 -15.56 -1.55 -4.85
C GLY A 408 -16.80 -2.13 -4.19
N LEU A 409 -16.68 -2.60 -2.93
CA LEU A 409 -17.80 -3.10 -2.15
C LEU A 409 -18.93 -2.06 -2.06
N THR A 410 -18.62 -0.79 -1.81
CA THR A 410 -19.64 0.27 -1.78
C THR A 410 -20.42 0.32 -3.11
N GLN A 411 -19.70 0.28 -4.22
CA GLN A 411 -20.30 0.35 -5.55
C GLN A 411 -21.12 -0.89 -5.88
N ASP A 412 -20.65 -2.07 -5.46
CA ASP A 412 -21.38 -3.33 -5.63
C ASP A 412 -22.66 -3.37 -4.80
N LEU A 413 -22.65 -2.86 -3.56
CA LEU A 413 -23.88 -2.74 -2.76
C LEU A 413 -24.89 -1.78 -3.42
N PHE A 414 -24.44 -0.64 -3.95
CA PHE A 414 -25.33 0.26 -4.69
C PHE A 414 -25.88 -0.40 -5.97
N ALA A 415 -25.07 -1.21 -6.66
CA ALA A 415 -25.49 -1.94 -7.85
C ALA A 415 -26.50 -3.05 -7.52
N ALA A 416 -26.38 -3.67 -6.33
CA ALA A 416 -27.34 -4.62 -5.79
C ALA A 416 -28.65 -3.98 -5.31
N GLY A 417 -28.75 -2.64 -5.32
CA GLY A 417 -29.97 -1.91 -4.99
C GLY A 417 -30.06 -1.39 -3.55
N GLU A 418 -29.02 -1.60 -2.75
CA GLU A 418 -28.95 -1.11 -1.37
C GLU A 418 -28.94 0.42 -1.31
N ASP A 419 -29.49 0.97 -0.22
CA ASP A 419 -29.55 2.40 0.00
C ASP A 419 -28.31 2.95 0.74
N GLY A 420 -28.21 4.28 0.80
CA GLY A 420 -27.08 4.95 1.44
C GLY A 420 -26.99 4.73 2.96
N VAL A 421 -28.09 4.35 3.63
CA VAL A 421 -28.15 4.12 5.08
C VAL A 421 -27.61 2.73 5.40
N GLY A 422 -28.14 1.69 4.73
CA GLY A 422 -27.66 0.31 4.87
C GLY A 422 -26.18 0.19 4.52
N ILE A 423 -25.74 0.84 3.43
CA ILE A 423 -24.33 0.88 3.04
C ILE A 423 -23.49 1.63 4.09
N ALA A 424 -23.98 2.72 4.67
CA ALA A 424 -23.25 3.44 5.71
C ALA A 424 -23.10 2.60 6.98
N GLN A 425 -24.13 1.84 7.37
CA GLN A 425 -24.05 0.89 8.47
C GLN A 425 -23.03 -0.22 8.18
N ALA A 426 -23.17 -0.91 7.05
CA ALA A 426 -22.29 -2.02 6.66
C ALA A 426 -20.81 -1.61 6.60
N LEU A 427 -20.54 -0.44 6.04
CA LEU A 427 -19.18 0.09 5.95
C LEU A 427 -18.75 0.87 7.19
N ARG A 428 -19.60 1.09 8.20
CA ARG A 428 -19.24 1.85 9.42
C ARG A 428 -18.82 3.28 9.08
N TRP A 429 -19.68 3.97 8.33
CA TRP A 429 -19.63 5.40 8.12
C TRP A 429 -20.58 6.10 9.08
N THR A 430 -20.12 7.21 9.66
CA THR A 430 -20.92 8.04 10.56
C THR A 430 -22.05 8.81 9.85
N SER A 431 -22.07 8.82 8.50
CA SER A 431 -23.06 9.55 7.73
C SER A 431 -23.37 8.89 6.39
N PRO A 432 -24.66 8.70 6.04
CA PRO A 432 -25.11 8.26 4.71
C PRO A 432 -24.63 9.13 3.56
N ALA A 433 -24.41 10.43 3.80
CA ALA A 433 -23.86 11.34 2.80
C ALA A 433 -22.46 10.92 2.33
N THR A 434 -21.70 10.25 3.20
CA THR A 434 -20.41 9.65 2.81
C THR A 434 -20.62 8.53 1.81
N ALA A 435 -21.58 7.63 2.04
CA ALA A 435 -21.90 6.54 1.12
C ALA A 435 -22.30 7.03 -0.27
N LEU A 436 -23.24 7.98 -0.31
CA LEU A 436 -23.71 8.59 -1.56
C LEU A 436 -22.59 9.24 -2.37
N ARG A 437 -21.54 9.74 -1.70
CA ARG A 437 -20.37 10.29 -2.40
C ARG A 437 -19.54 9.23 -3.11
N TYR A 438 -19.39 8.03 -2.54
CA TYR A 438 -18.65 6.92 -3.15
C TYR A 438 -19.42 6.25 -4.30
N GLY A 439 -20.76 6.23 -4.20
CA GLY A 439 -21.67 5.66 -5.19
C GLY A 439 -22.24 6.66 -6.20
N ARG A 440 -21.80 7.93 -6.22
CA ARG A 440 -22.49 9.05 -6.89
C ARG A 440 -23.01 8.79 -8.32
N LYS A 441 -22.31 8.01 -9.14
CA LYS A 441 -22.76 7.64 -10.50
C LYS A 441 -23.75 6.47 -10.52
N LEU A 442 -23.56 5.47 -9.66
CA LEU A 442 -24.42 4.28 -9.56
C LEU A 442 -25.71 4.59 -8.78
N ALA A 443 -25.59 5.39 -7.73
CA ALA A 443 -26.72 5.89 -6.94
C ALA A 443 -27.74 6.66 -7.80
N VAL A 444 -27.35 7.26 -8.94
CA VAL A 444 -28.31 7.88 -9.87
C VAL A 444 -29.14 6.83 -10.62
N ARG A 445 -28.55 5.69 -10.96
CA ARG A 445 -29.26 4.58 -11.62
C ARG A 445 -30.19 3.83 -10.66
N SER A 446 -29.86 3.81 -9.38
CA SER A 446 -30.65 3.16 -8.32
C SER A 446 -31.44 4.13 -7.44
N ASN A 447 -31.51 5.43 -7.81
CA ASN A 447 -32.27 6.39 -7.02
C ASN A 447 -33.79 6.12 -7.09
N VAL A 448 -34.51 6.68 -6.12
CA VAL A 448 -35.97 6.50 -5.98
C VAL A 448 -36.70 6.83 -7.29
N ALA A 449 -36.32 7.93 -7.96
CA ALA A 449 -36.93 8.32 -9.23
C ALA A 449 -36.68 7.28 -10.33
N ALA A 450 -35.45 6.78 -10.48
CA ALA A 450 -35.09 5.77 -11.47
C ALA A 450 -35.86 4.47 -11.23
N ARG A 451 -35.94 3.98 -9.99
CA ARG A 451 -36.69 2.74 -9.65
C ARG A 451 -38.19 2.87 -9.87
N VAL A 452 -38.77 4.02 -9.55
CA VAL A 452 -40.21 4.25 -9.74
C VAL A 452 -40.51 4.41 -11.22
N LEU A 453 -39.75 5.23 -11.94
CA LEU A 453 -39.99 5.50 -13.35
C LEU A 453 -39.69 4.28 -14.23
N SER A 454 -38.72 3.43 -13.89
CA SER A 454 -38.45 2.18 -14.64
C SER A 454 -39.59 1.17 -14.54
N ARG A 455 -40.41 1.21 -13.48
CA ARG A 455 -41.59 0.34 -13.34
C ARG A 455 -42.80 0.87 -14.12
N VAL A 456 -42.86 2.18 -14.35
CA VAL A 456 -43.97 2.85 -15.02
C VAL A 456 -43.70 3.02 -16.52
N ARG A 457 -42.44 3.11 -16.93
CA ARG A 457 -42.02 3.41 -18.32
C ARG A 457 -41.08 2.36 -18.94
N GLY A 458 -40.81 1.27 -18.23
CA GLY A 458 -39.85 0.24 -18.64
C GLY A 458 -40.49 -0.94 -19.35
#